data_AF-A0A034VS57-F1
#
_entry.id   AF-A0A034VS57-F1
#
_cell.length_a   1.000
_cell.length_b   1.000
_cell.length_c   1.000
_cell.angle_alpha   90.00
_cell.angle_beta   90.00
_cell.angle_gamma   90.00
#
_symmetry.space_group_name_H-M   'P 1'
#
loop_
_entity.id
_entity.type
_entity.pdbx_description
1 polymer ?
#
loop_
_entity_poly.entity_id
_entity_poly.type
_entity_poly.pdbx_seq_one_letter_code
_entity_poly.pdbx_strand_id
1 'polypeptide(L)'
;MVASGIFSLFATLVPTGIYFASFAIMGRFFVNISYNIGLQYAAEILPTVVRAQGVAFIHIMGYVASIIAPFVVYLEKVSPVLPLVILGVLGIIGGLLALLLPETLNHDLPQTLTDGEEFGRGQSIWDFPCLTKKVDEPRNLEERQQNFVRSTQTGASLRSSTRGELRSSILRRSVNSRYSSKL
;
A
#
# COMPACT_ATOMS: atom_id res chain seq x y z
N MET A 1 -1.97 -10.81 -8.09
CA MET A 1 -1.09 -11.89 -8.60
C MET A 1 -1.83 -13.07 -9.24
N VAL A 2 -2.97 -13.54 -8.71
CA VAL A 2 -3.71 -14.68 -9.32
C VAL A 2 -4.16 -14.37 -10.76
N ALA A 3 -4.80 -13.20 -10.97
CA ALA A 3 -5.25 -12.78 -12.30
C ALA A 3 -4.11 -12.74 -13.34
N SER A 4 -2.95 -12.18 -12.98
CA SER A 4 -1.78 -12.18 -13.88
C SER A 4 -1.30 -13.58 -14.23
N GLY A 5 -1.32 -14.52 -13.28
CA GLY A 5 -0.94 -15.90 -13.55
C GLY A 5 -1.92 -16.59 -14.50
N ILE A 6 -3.22 -16.36 -14.32
CA ILE A 6 -4.26 -16.84 -15.24
C ILE A 6 -4.04 -16.27 -16.65
N PHE A 7 -3.84 -14.96 -16.79
CA PHE A 7 -3.56 -14.34 -18.10
C PHE A 7 -2.28 -14.86 -18.75
N SER A 8 -1.24 -15.16 -17.96
CA SER A 8 0.01 -15.76 -18.45
C SER A 8 -0.20 -17.19 -18.95
N LEU A 9 -1.08 -17.98 -18.32
CA LEU A 9 -1.45 -19.31 -18.79
C LEU A 9 -2.37 -19.25 -20.02
N PHE A 10 -3.28 -18.28 -20.11
CA PHE A 10 -4.04 -18.10 -21.35
C PHE A 10 -3.14 -17.69 -22.53
N ALA A 11 -2.08 -16.91 -22.27
CA ALA A 11 -1.11 -16.55 -23.31
C ALA A 11 -0.42 -17.79 -23.91
N THR A 12 -0.23 -18.88 -23.16
CA THR A 12 0.43 -20.09 -23.67
C THR A 12 -0.45 -20.92 -24.61
N LEU A 13 -1.77 -20.77 -24.52
CA LEU A 13 -2.74 -21.44 -25.41
C LEU A 13 -2.86 -20.75 -26.77
N VAL A 14 -2.36 -19.51 -26.88
CA VAL A 14 -2.52 -18.67 -28.06
C VAL A 14 -1.25 -18.71 -28.90
N PRO A 15 -1.35 -18.90 -30.23
CA PRO A 15 -0.20 -18.84 -31.13
C PRO A 15 0.52 -17.49 -31.07
N THR A 16 1.83 -17.49 -31.35
CA THR A 16 2.66 -16.29 -31.40
C THR A 16 2.08 -15.25 -32.36
N GLY A 17 1.67 -14.09 -31.81
CA GLY A 17 1.00 -13.03 -32.55
C GLY A 17 0.53 -11.87 -31.67
N ILE A 18 -0.31 -10.99 -32.21
CA ILE A 18 -0.83 -9.80 -31.51
C ILE A 18 -1.61 -10.19 -30.23
N TYR A 19 -2.34 -11.30 -30.29
CA TYR A 19 -3.15 -11.80 -29.18
C TYR A 19 -2.27 -12.27 -28.01
N PHE A 20 -1.19 -13.01 -28.29
CA PHE A 20 -0.20 -13.40 -27.28
C PHE A 20 0.39 -12.18 -26.58
N ALA A 21 0.81 -11.16 -27.35
CA ALA A 21 1.37 -9.94 -26.79
C ALA A 21 0.35 -9.18 -25.92
N SER A 22 -0.91 -9.14 -26.32
CA SER A 22 -1.98 -8.49 -25.54
C SER A 22 -2.18 -9.15 -24.17
N PHE A 23 -2.22 -10.50 -24.11
CA PHE A 23 -2.33 -11.23 -22.85
C PHE A 23 -1.09 -11.07 -21.97
N ALA A 24 0.11 -11.06 -22.58
CA ALA A 24 1.35 -10.83 -21.85
C ALA A 24 1.42 -9.43 -21.23
N ILE A 25 0.98 -8.39 -21.96
CA ILE A 25 0.92 -7.01 -21.46
C ILE A 25 -0.11 -6.90 -20.33
N MET A 26 -1.28 -7.52 -20.49
CA MET A 26 -2.31 -7.56 -19.46
C MET A 26 -1.77 -8.24 -18.18
N GLY A 27 -1.10 -9.39 -18.33
CA GLY A 27 -0.43 -10.08 -17.23
C GLY A 27 0.58 -9.17 -16.51
N ARG A 28 1.46 -8.48 -17.25
CA ARG A 28 2.43 -7.53 -16.68
C ARG A 28 1.77 -6.40 -15.90
N PHE A 29 0.67 -5.86 -16.41
CA PHE A 29 -0.09 -4.81 -15.74
C PHE A 29 -0.60 -5.27 -14.37
N PHE A 30 -1.24 -6.45 -14.31
CA PHE A 30 -1.74 -7.02 -13.05
C PHE A 30 -0.61 -7.37 -12.07
N VAL A 31 0.54 -7.86 -12.54
CA VAL A 31 1.71 -8.10 -11.67
C VAL A 31 2.19 -6.78 -11.07
N ASN A 32 2.36 -5.73 -11.88
CA ASN A 32 2.85 -4.44 -11.40
C ASN A 32 1.93 -3.81 -10.35
N ILE A 33 0.61 -3.85 -10.57
CA ILE A 33 -0.37 -3.38 -9.59
C ILE A 33 -0.24 -4.18 -8.29
N SER A 34 -0.26 -5.50 -8.39
CA SER A 34 -0.19 -6.38 -7.22
C SER A 34 1.10 -6.21 -6.44
N TYR A 35 2.22 -5.96 -7.11
CA TYR A 35 3.51 -5.71 -6.48
C TYR A 35 3.53 -4.40 -5.69
N ASN A 36 3.00 -3.31 -6.27
CA ASN A 36 2.90 -2.02 -5.57
C ASN A 36 2.01 -2.12 -4.32
N ILE A 37 0.85 -2.77 -4.44
CA ILE A 37 -0.06 -2.99 -3.31
C ILE A 37 0.62 -3.88 -2.25
N GLY A 38 1.30 -4.95 -2.65
CA GLY A 38 1.97 -5.87 -1.72
C GLY A 38 3.09 -5.19 -0.92
N LEU A 39 3.87 -4.29 -1.55
CA LEU A 39 4.88 -3.51 -0.83
C LEU A 39 4.26 -2.52 0.18
N GLN A 40 3.17 -1.87 -0.20
CA GLN A 40 2.44 -0.97 0.69
C GLN A 40 1.84 -1.74 1.88
N TYR A 41 1.21 -2.87 1.60
CA TYR A 41 0.62 -3.75 2.60
C TYR A 41 1.65 -4.28 3.59
N ALA A 42 2.86 -4.64 3.13
CA ALA A 42 3.95 -5.02 4.02
C ALA A 42 4.31 -3.88 4.98
N ALA A 43 4.25 -2.62 4.55
CA ALA A 43 4.50 -1.48 5.44
C ALA A 43 3.38 -1.24 6.46
N GLU A 44 2.17 -1.74 6.23
CA GLU A 44 1.02 -1.59 7.13
C GLU A 44 1.00 -2.66 8.22
N ILE A 45 1.31 -3.92 7.87
CA ILE A 45 1.39 -5.03 8.83
C ILE A 45 2.62 -4.93 9.72
N LEU A 46 3.74 -4.46 9.18
CA LEU A 46 4.98 -4.42 9.95
C LEU A 46 4.94 -3.30 11.01
N PRO A 47 5.12 -3.63 12.31
CA PRO A 47 5.13 -2.62 13.36
C PRO A 47 6.32 -1.69 13.19
N THR A 48 6.14 -0.41 13.56
CA THR A 48 7.09 0.67 13.27
C THR A 48 8.52 0.37 13.73
N VAL A 49 8.69 -0.34 14.85
CA VAL A 49 9.99 -0.73 15.43
C VAL A 49 10.81 -1.68 14.55
N VAL A 50 10.16 -2.54 13.75
CA VAL A 50 10.84 -3.56 12.91
C VAL A 50 10.53 -3.39 11.42
N ARG A 51 9.69 -2.42 11.05
CA ARG A 51 9.27 -2.17 9.66
C ARG A 51 10.44 -2.02 8.70
N ALA A 52 11.44 -1.22 9.05
CA ALA A 52 12.61 -1.03 8.20
C ALA A 52 13.35 -2.35 7.94
N GLN A 53 13.51 -3.19 8.97
CA GLN A 53 14.17 -4.50 8.86
C GLN A 53 13.34 -5.49 8.04
N GLY A 54 12.02 -5.54 8.26
CA GLY A 54 11.12 -6.41 7.49
C GLY A 54 11.07 -6.04 6.00
N VAL A 55 11.00 -4.74 5.68
CA VAL A 55 11.04 -4.26 4.29
C VAL A 55 12.40 -4.54 3.64
N ALA A 56 13.51 -4.40 4.37
CA ALA A 56 14.83 -4.76 3.87
C ALA A 56 14.92 -6.27 3.55
N PHE A 57 14.35 -7.13 4.39
CA PHE A 57 14.31 -8.57 4.15
C PHE A 57 13.52 -8.92 2.87
N ILE A 58 12.37 -8.27 2.65
CA ILE A 58 11.58 -8.43 1.42
C ILE A 58 12.43 -8.09 0.18
N HIS A 59 13.20 -7.00 0.23
CA HIS A 59 14.08 -6.61 -0.88
C HIS A 59 15.19 -7.62 -1.13
N ILE A 60 15.82 -8.16 -0.07
CA ILE A 60 16.84 -9.20 -0.20
C ILE A 60 16.27 -10.43 -0.90
N MET A 61 15.06 -10.86 -0.52
CA MET A 61 14.38 -11.97 -1.20
C MET A 61 14.05 -11.63 -2.67
N GLY A 62 13.68 -10.38 -2.96
CA GLY A 62 13.51 -9.88 -4.32
C GLY A 62 14.80 -9.94 -5.16
N TYR A 63 15.96 -9.66 -4.56
CA TYR A 63 17.24 -9.82 -5.24
C TYR A 63 17.58 -11.28 -5.51
N VAL A 64 17.29 -12.19 -4.57
CA VAL A 64 17.45 -13.63 -4.80
C VAL A 64 16.59 -14.08 -5.99
N ALA A 65 15.33 -13.64 -6.05
CA ALA A 65 14.45 -13.92 -7.19
C ALA A 65 15.00 -13.33 -8.51
N SER A 66 15.63 -12.15 -8.46
CA SER A 66 16.24 -11.50 -9.63
C SER A 66 17.48 -12.24 -10.14
N ILE A 67 18.25 -12.86 -9.25
CA ILE A 67 19.38 -13.74 -9.61
C ILE A 67 18.87 -15.02 -10.28
N ILE A 68 17.73 -15.55 -9.82
CA ILE A 68 17.11 -16.77 -10.38
C ILE A 68 16.41 -16.49 -11.72
N ALA A 69 15.86 -15.29 -11.93
CA ALA A 69 15.10 -14.91 -13.11
C ALA A 69 15.77 -15.27 -14.48
N PRO A 70 17.05 -14.95 -14.75
CA PRO A 70 17.69 -15.31 -16.02
C PRO A 70 17.77 -16.81 -16.26
N PHE A 71 17.86 -17.64 -15.20
CA PHE A 71 17.83 -19.09 -15.34
C PHE A 71 16.45 -19.57 -15.81
N VAL A 72 15.37 -18.99 -15.27
CA VAL A 72 14.00 -19.31 -15.71
C VAL A 72 13.79 -18.91 -17.17
N VAL A 73 14.29 -17.75 -17.59
CA VAL A 73 14.23 -17.32 -18.99
C VAL A 73 15.09 -18.22 -19.89
N TYR A 74 16.22 -18.71 -19.40
CA TYR A 74 17.07 -19.62 -20.19
C TYR A 74 16.35 -20.94 -20.58
N LEU A 75 15.38 -21.40 -19.79
CA LEU A 75 14.55 -22.57 -20.12
C LEU A 75 13.72 -22.37 -21.40
N GLU A 76 13.56 -21.13 -21.88
CA GLU A 76 12.94 -20.82 -23.17
C GLU A 76 13.61 -21.57 -24.34
N LYS A 77 14.92 -21.85 -24.24
CA LYS A 77 15.67 -22.56 -25.28
C LYS A 77 15.20 -24.00 -25.50
N VAL A 78 14.55 -24.61 -24.51
CA VAL A 78 13.95 -25.95 -24.65
C VAL A 78 12.53 -25.83 -25.17
N SER A 79 11.74 -24.88 -24.63
CA SER A 79 10.41 -24.55 -25.14
C SER A 79 10.07 -23.09 -24.85
N PRO A 80 9.57 -22.33 -25.83
CA PRO A 80 9.24 -20.91 -25.65
C PRO A 80 8.11 -20.66 -24.64
N VAL A 81 7.34 -21.70 -24.32
CA VAL A 81 6.17 -21.64 -23.44
C VAL A 81 6.55 -21.81 -21.96
N LEU A 82 7.68 -22.44 -21.69
CA LEU A 82 8.09 -22.90 -20.36
C LEU A 82 8.28 -21.75 -19.34
N PRO A 83 8.93 -20.61 -19.68
CA PRO A 83 9.07 -19.49 -18.75
C PRO A 83 7.73 -18.89 -18.34
N LEU A 84 6.77 -18.79 -19.28
CA LEU A 84 5.44 -18.25 -19.03
C LEU A 84 4.61 -19.15 -18.11
N VAL A 85 4.73 -20.46 -18.26
CA VAL A 85 4.06 -21.44 -17.37
C VAL A 85 4.64 -21.35 -15.97
N ILE A 86 5.97 -21.36 -15.83
CA ILE A 86 6.64 -21.31 -14.52
C ILE A 86 6.24 -20.02 -13.78
N LEU A 87 6.34 -18.86 -14.43
CA LEU A 87 5.97 -17.58 -13.84
C LEU A 87 4.47 -17.49 -13.55
N GLY A 88 3.62 -18.07 -14.41
CA GLY A 88 2.18 -18.11 -14.21
C GLY A 88 1.79 -18.94 -12.97
N VAL A 89 2.36 -20.14 -12.83
CA VAL A 89 2.10 -21.03 -11.68
C VAL A 89 2.63 -20.43 -10.39
N LEU A 90 3.87 -19.92 -10.37
CA LEU A 90 4.43 -19.19 -9.22
C LEU A 90 3.55 -18.01 -8.83
N GLY A 91 3.03 -17.26 -9.82
CA GLY A 91 2.12 -16.15 -9.61
C GLY A 91 0.79 -16.55 -8.99
N ILE A 92 0.21 -17.68 -9.40
CA ILE A 92 -1.03 -18.21 -8.81
C ILE A 92 -0.79 -18.66 -7.37
N ILE A 93 0.26 -19.45 -7.13
CA ILE A 93 0.60 -19.93 -5.78
C ILE A 93 0.84 -18.73 -4.85
N GLY A 94 1.70 -17.80 -5.24
CA GLY A 94 1.96 -16.59 -4.46
C GLY A 94 0.71 -15.74 -4.23
N GLY A 95 -0.18 -15.66 -5.23
CA GLY A 95 -1.46 -14.97 -5.10
C GLY A 95 -2.44 -15.66 -4.14
N LEU A 96 -2.49 -17.00 -4.12
CA LEU A 96 -3.30 -17.77 -3.17
C LEU A 96 -2.76 -17.64 -1.75
N LEU A 97 -1.43 -17.65 -1.58
CA LEU A 97 -0.79 -17.37 -0.30
C LEU A 97 -1.09 -15.96 0.20
N ALA A 98 -1.14 -14.98 -0.72
CA ALA A 98 -1.52 -13.61 -0.38
C ALA A 98 -3.00 -13.46 0.00
N LEU A 99 -3.89 -14.37 -0.42
CA LEU A 99 -5.27 -14.41 0.07
C LEU A 99 -5.38 -15.00 1.48
N LEU A 100 -4.40 -15.77 1.92
CA LEU A 100 -4.32 -16.27 3.30
C LEU A 100 -3.88 -15.19 4.30
N LEU A 101 -3.41 -14.05 3.78
CA LEU A 101 -2.96 -12.94 4.60
C LEU A 101 -4.16 -12.19 5.18
N PRO A 102 -4.17 -11.90 6.49
CA PRO A 102 -5.28 -11.22 7.16
C PRO A 102 -5.51 -9.83 6.57
N GLU A 103 -6.75 -9.49 6.26
CA GLU A 103 -7.10 -8.19 5.67
C GLU A 103 -6.80 -7.04 6.64
N THR A 104 -6.05 -6.03 6.16
CA THR A 104 -5.61 -4.87 6.98
C THR A 104 -6.67 -3.77 7.06
N LEU A 105 -7.77 -3.88 6.32
CA LEU A 105 -8.75 -2.80 6.18
C LEU A 105 -9.49 -2.54 7.52
N ASN A 106 -9.40 -1.29 8.00
CA ASN A 106 -10.01 -0.75 9.24
C ASN A 106 -9.31 -1.07 10.57
N HIS A 107 -8.05 -1.54 10.57
CA HIS A 107 -7.26 -1.61 11.79
C HIS A 107 -6.22 -0.47 11.86
N ASP A 108 -6.09 0.15 13.05
CA ASP A 108 -5.05 1.16 13.29
C ASP A 108 -3.65 0.49 13.21
N LEU A 109 -2.68 1.21 12.64
CA LEU A 109 -1.32 0.68 12.44
C LEU A 109 -0.67 0.27 13.79
N PRO A 110 -0.18 -0.97 13.92
CA PRO A 110 0.43 -1.43 15.16
C PRO A 110 1.68 -0.59 15.49
N GLN A 111 1.65 0.06 16.64
CA GLN A 111 2.76 0.91 17.11
C GLN A 111 3.73 0.11 17.99
N THR A 112 3.26 -0.97 18.60
CA THR A 112 4.02 -1.79 19.55
C THR A 112 4.12 -3.25 19.07
N LEU A 113 5.07 -4.02 19.61
CA LEU A 113 5.20 -5.45 19.30
C LEU A 113 3.97 -6.23 19.75
N THR A 114 3.39 -5.86 20.89
CA THR A 114 2.17 -6.48 21.43
C THR A 114 0.97 -6.26 20.50
N ASP A 115 0.81 -5.07 19.91
CA ASP A 115 -0.22 -4.82 18.89
C ASP A 115 -0.04 -5.72 17.66
N GLY A 116 1.20 -5.99 17.27
CA GLY A 116 1.52 -6.89 16.16
C GLY A 116 1.20 -8.36 16.44
N GLU A 117 1.27 -8.81 17.70
CA GLU A 117 0.91 -10.17 18.12
C GLU A 117 -0.60 -10.40 18.16
N GLU A 118 -1.37 -9.35 18.45
CA GLU A 118 -2.84 -9.40 18.44
C GLU A 118 -3.43 -9.11 17.05
N PHE A 119 -2.62 -8.57 16.13
CA PHE A 119 -3.01 -8.33 14.74
C PHE A 119 -3.38 -9.64 14.03
N GLY A 120 -4.65 -9.77 13.62
CA GLY A 120 -5.17 -10.96 12.95
C GLY A 120 -5.80 -12.03 13.85
N ARG A 121 -5.81 -11.86 15.19
CA ARG A 121 -6.57 -12.75 16.11
C ARG A 121 -8.08 -12.52 15.95
N GLY A 122 -8.71 -13.29 15.06
CA GLY A 122 -10.17 -13.33 14.89
C GLY A 122 -10.68 -12.94 13.51
N GLN A 123 -9.80 -12.66 12.54
CA GLN A 123 -10.23 -12.34 11.18
C GLN A 123 -10.47 -13.62 10.36
N SER A 124 -11.57 -13.64 9.62
CA SER A 124 -11.86 -14.70 8.65
C SER A 124 -11.03 -14.48 7.39
N ILE A 125 -10.41 -15.54 6.88
CA ILE A 125 -9.62 -15.60 5.62
C ILE A 125 -10.35 -15.13 4.36
N TRP A 126 -11.65 -14.80 4.44
CA TRP A 126 -12.52 -14.43 3.32
C TRP A 126 -13.35 -13.16 3.58
N ASP A 127 -12.95 -12.31 4.52
CA ASP A 127 -13.60 -11.01 4.68
C ASP A 127 -13.20 -10.10 3.52
N PHE A 128 -13.95 -10.11 2.42
CA PHE A 128 -13.80 -9.14 1.33
C PHE A 128 -14.69 -7.93 1.63
N PRO A 129 -14.18 -6.87 2.28
CA PRO A 129 -14.94 -5.64 2.53
C PRO A 129 -15.39 -4.95 1.23
N CYS A 130 -14.78 -5.28 0.09
CA CYS A 130 -15.16 -4.76 -1.23
C CYS A 130 -16.47 -5.35 -1.78
N LEU A 131 -16.89 -6.54 -1.32
CA LEU A 131 -18.09 -7.21 -1.82
C LEU A 131 -19.27 -7.14 -0.85
N THR A 132 -19.00 -6.87 0.42
CA THR A 132 -20.04 -6.50 1.37
C THR A 132 -20.35 -5.02 1.19
N LYS A 133 -21.40 -4.74 0.40
CA LYS A 133 -22.05 -3.43 0.38
C LYS A 133 -22.39 -3.06 1.83
N LYS A 134 -21.57 -2.22 2.45
CA LYS A 134 -21.94 -1.57 3.70
C LYS A 134 -23.08 -0.62 3.34
N VAL A 135 -24.31 -1.01 3.68
CA VAL A 135 -25.37 -0.04 3.87
C VAL A 135 -24.93 0.75 5.10
N ASP A 136 -24.17 1.83 4.90
CA ASP A 136 -23.80 2.73 5.97
C ASP A 136 -25.07 3.46 6.43
N GLU A 137 -25.69 2.91 7.46
CA GLU A 137 -26.51 3.68 8.38
C GLU A 137 -25.58 4.67 9.10
N PRO A 138 -25.83 5.99 9.06
CA PRO A 138 -24.89 6.99 9.51
C PRO A 138 -24.89 7.02 11.04
N ARG A 139 -23.99 6.28 11.69
CA ARG A 139 -23.78 6.38 13.13
C ARG A 139 -22.29 6.42 13.46
N ASN A 140 -21.91 7.58 14.02
CA ASN A 140 -20.74 7.81 14.90
C ASN A 140 -19.40 8.21 14.25
N LEU A 141 -19.43 9.25 13.40
CA LEU A 141 -18.25 10.09 13.12
C LEU A 141 -18.01 11.17 14.20
N GLU A 142 -18.95 11.37 15.14
CA GLU A 142 -18.83 12.39 16.19
C GLU A 142 -17.93 11.97 17.38
N GLU A 143 -17.78 10.66 17.67
CA GLU A 143 -17.01 10.20 18.84
C GLU A 143 -15.49 10.26 18.64
N ARG A 144 -14.98 10.05 17.41
CA ARG A 144 -13.53 10.07 17.14
C ARG A 144 -12.95 11.50 17.13
N GLN A 145 -13.76 12.51 16.82
CA GLN A 145 -13.35 13.91 16.88
C GLN A 145 -13.28 14.42 18.33
N GLN A 146 -14.20 13.98 19.21
CA GLN A 146 -14.17 14.38 20.62
C GLN A 146 -12.96 13.83 21.38
N ASN A 147 -12.52 12.59 21.09
CA ASN A 147 -11.36 12.01 21.78
C ASN A 147 -10.02 12.60 21.32
N PHE A 148 -9.87 12.94 20.03
CA PHE A 148 -8.66 13.62 19.53
C PHE A 148 -8.54 15.06 20.06
N VAL A 149 -9.68 15.74 20.27
CA VAL A 149 -9.71 17.07 20.88
C VAL A 149 -9.40 17.01 22.39
N ARG A 150 -9.83 15.94 23.08
CA ARG A 150 -9.63 15.80 24.53
C ARG A 150 -8.19 15.44 24.92
N SER A 151 -7.46 14.70 24.09
CA SER A 151 -6.07 14.32 24.37
C SER A 151 -5.03 15.42 24.08
N THR A 152 -5.41 16.49 23.36
CA THR A 152 -4.50 17.61 23.02
C THR A 152 -4.65 18.80 24.00
N GLN A 153 -5.51 18.70 25.01
CA GLN A 153 -5.71 19.70 26.06
C GLN A 153 -5.28 19.21 27.45
N THR A 154 -4.07 18.67 27.60
CA THR A 154 -3.44 18.64 28.94
C THR A 154 -1.94 18.93 28.85
N GLY A 155 -1.61 20.22 28.73
CA GLY A 155 -0.35 20.77 29.24
C GLY A 155 0.89 20.74 28.36
N ALA A 156 0.94 21.55 27.28
CA ALA A 156 2.15 22.29 26.88
C ALA A 156 1.91 23.25 25.70
N SER A 157 2.35 24.51 25.87
CA SER A 157 2.69 25.52 24.84
C SER A 157 1.63 26.54 24.37
N LEU A 158 0.95 27.21 25.32
CA LEU A 158 0.30 28.52 25.13
C LEU A 158 1.28 29.69 24.89
N ARG A 159 2.34 29.52 24.09
CA ARG A 159 3.35 30.59 23.91
C ARG A 159 3.80 30.92 22.49
N SER A 160 3.35 30.21 21.45
CA SER A 160 3.82 30.49 20.07
C SER A 160 2.84 31.26 19.18
N SER A 161 1.55 31.39 19.54
CA SER A 161 0.55 31.95 18.61
C SER A 161 0.41 33.48 18.64
N THR A 162 0.75 34.16 19.74
CA THR A 162 0.53 35.62 19.85
C THR A 162 1.61 36.46 19.19
N ARG A 163 2.82 35.92 18.99
CA ARG A 163 3.95 36.65 18.40
C ARG A 163 3.91 36.69 16.86
N GLY A 164 3.23 35.72 16.23
CA GLY A 164 2.97 35.68 14.78
C GLY A 164 1.92 36.72 14.36
N GLU A 165 0.78 36.73 15.06
CA GLU A 165 -0.36 37.64 14.82
C GLU A 165 0.00 39.14 15.00
N LEU A 166 0.85 39.46 15.99
CA LEU A 166 1.33 40.82 16.23
C LEU A 166 2.29 41.32 15.14
N ARG A 167 3.13 40.45 14.57
CA ARG A 167 4.03 40.84 13.46
C ARG A 167 3.26 41.06 12.16
N SER A 168 2.23 40.25 11.87
CA SER A 168 1.38 40.43 10.69
C SER A 168 0.53 41.69 10.72
N SER A 169 0.07 42.12 11.90
CA SER A 169 -0.73 43.34 12.05
C SER A 169 0.11 44.63 11.98
N ILE A 170 1.36 44.62 12.48
CA ILE A 170 2.29 45.76 12.35
C ILE A 170 2.73 45.98 10.90
N LEU A 171 3.00 44.91 10.14
CA LEU A 171 3.36 45.02 8.73
C LEU A 171 2.20 45.56 7.87
N ARG A 172 0.96 45.13 8.12
CA ARG A 172 -0.23 45.71 7.46
C ARG A 172 -0.43 47.19 7.77
N ARG A 173 -0.15 47.64 9.00
CA ARG A 173 -0.22 49.06 9.38
C ARG A 173 0.88 49.92 8.72
N SER A 174 2.10 49.39 8.58
CA SER A 174 3.21 50.10 7.93
C SER A 174 2.99 50.32 6.43
N VAL A 175 2.37 49.36 5.74
CA VAL A 175 2.09 49.45 4.30
C VAL A 175 1.00 50.50 4.02
N ASN A 176 -0.07 50.55 4.84
CA ASN A 176 -1.12 51.56 4.66
C ASN A 176 -0.65 52.99 4.98
N SER A 177 0.27 53.16 5.94
CA SER A 177 0.81 54.49 6.29
C SER A 177 1.71 55.10 5.20
N ARG A 178 2.33 54.29 4.32
CA ARG A 178 3.17 54.80 3.22
C ARG A 178 2.37 55.23 1.99
N TYR A 179 1.14 54.76 1.84
CA TYR A 179 0.26 55.18 0.75
C TYR A 179 -0.42 56.53 1.04
N SER A 180 -0.64 56.84 2.32
CA SER A 180 -1.30 58.09 2.74
C SER A 180 -0.40 59.34 2.77
N SER A 181 0.90 59.23 2.48
CA SER A 181 1.84 60.38 2.48
C SER A 181 2.34 60.77 1.07
N LYS A 182 1.68 60.27 0.02
CA LYS A 182 1.98 60.60 -1.40
C LYS A 182 0.73 61.07 -2.17
N LEU A 183 -0.23 61.65 -1.44
CA LEU A 183 -1.32 62.47 -1.95
C LEU A 183 -1.24 63.84 -1.27
#